data_AF-A0A1I7SWR9-F1
#
_entry.id   AF-A0A1I7SWR9-F1
#
_cell.length_a   1.000
_cell.length_b   1.000
_cell.length_c   1.000
_cell.angle_alpha   90.00
_cell.angle_beta   90.00
_cell.angle_gamma   90.00
#
_symmetry.space_group_name_H-M   'P 1'
#
loop_
_entity.id
_entity.type
_entity.pdbx_description
1 polymer ?
#
loop_
_entity_poly.entity_id
_entity_poly.type
_entity_poly.pdbx_seq_one_letter_code
_entity_poly.pdbx_strand_id
1 'polypeptide(L)'
;MCFFVLWKLICYFDEDALDERTMKSKFVFWTGVFPVLSAMLSILAAVAGYVMAVYYGHEDPYVSFITDSGSLSPESCIFGILLNLAAFFFFLTTIFIHVQLKTFLHDNELMNETVRQITRVMVLLGLLSAMGYMMVANFQETNDLYAHWMGGLIAYVAALCYSIMWTIACYIRRPCLTPKSLTLFRGCLILLSLAAISVFNITFYWAPFVYFRDSNGLKPGPPLYPMQGLMRVSETHPYYTNEVVAAISEWLGVFALQALIVTFAYEMGRIDIRYQTA
;
A
#
# COMPACT_ATOMS: atom_id res chain seq x y z
N MET A 1 -17.16 -18.13 5.76
CA MET A 1 -16.12 -18.33 6.81
C MET A 1 -15.19 -17.12 6.92
N CYS A 2 -14.57 -16.62 5.83
CA CYS A 2 -13.70 -15.44 5.88
C CYS A 2 -14.37 -14.15 6.40
N PHE A 3 -15.59 -13.82 5.94
CA PHE A 3 -16.34 -12.67 6.47
C PHE A 3 -16.59 -12.75 7.98
N PHE A 4 -16.81 -13.95 8.52
CA PHE A 4 -17.08 -14.15 9.94
C PHE A 4 -15.79 -14.00 10.78
N VAL A 5 -14.65 -14.44 10.25
CA VAL A 5 -13.33 -14.25 10.89
C VAL A 5 -12.92 -12.78 10.81
N LEU A 6 -13.13 -12.12 9.67
CA LEU A 6 -12.89 -10.68 9.49
C LEU A 6 -13.78 -9.85 10.42
N TRP A 7 -15.06 -10.19 10.49
CA TRP A 7 -16.01 -9.56 11.40
C TRP A 7 -15.63 -9.79 12.85
N LYS A 8 -15.25 -11.01 13.26
CA LYS A 8 -14.73 -11.27 14.60
C LYS A 8 -13.43 -10.54 14.90
N LEU A 9 -12.54 -10.36 13.93
CA LEU A 9 -11.31 -9.56 14.10
C LEU A 9 -11.64 -8.07 14.27
N ILE A 10 -12.63 -7.55 13.55
CA ILE A 10 -13.11 -6.17 13.70
C ILE A 10 -13.82 -6.01 15.06
N CYS A 11 -14.63 -6.98 15.47
CA CYS A 11 -15.32 -7.01 16.77
C CYS A 11 -14.40 -7.36 17.94
N TYR A 12 -13.22 -7.96 17.73
CA TYR A 12 -12.22 -8.15 18.78
C TYR A 12 -11.79 -6.80 19.37
N PHE A 13 -11.88 -5.71 18.60
CA PHE A 13 -11.67 -4.37 19.10
C PHE A 13 -12.81 -3.85 20.00
N ASP A 14 -13.88 -4.64 20.21
CA ASP A 14 -15.02 -4.31 21.08
C ASP A 14 -14.99 -4.97 22.45
N GLU A 15 -14.37 -6.14 22.59
CA GLU A 15 -14.36 -6.88 23.87
C GLU A 15 -13.43 -6.26 24.91
N ASP A 16 -13.84 -6.27 26.18
CA ASP A 16 -13.02 -5.87 27.33
C ASP A 16 -11.89 -6.89 27.59
N ALA A 17 -10.74 -6.43 28.09
CA ALA A 17 -9.55 -7.26 28.25
C ALA A 17 -9.77 -8.45 29.20
N LEU A 18 -9.25 -9.63 28.82
CA LEU A 18 -9.25 -10.84 29.65
C LEU A 18 -8.32 -10.69 30.88
N ASP A 19 -8.75 -11.21 32.03
CA ASP A 19 -8.03 -11.19 33.31
C ASP A 19 -6.68 -11.93 33.24
N GLU A 20 -5.58 -11.19 33.42
CA GLU A 20 -4.20 -11.64 33.12
C GLU A 20 -3.48 -12.38 34.27
N ARG A 21 -4.12 -12.62 35.42
CA ARG A 21 -3.41 -13.00 36.66
C ARG A 21 -2.68 -14.36 36.67
N THR A 22 -2.78 -15.21 35.65
CA THR A 22 -2.23 -16.59 35.67
C THR A 22 -1.28 -16.96 34.51
N MET A 23 -0.80 -15.99 33.74
CA MET A 23 -0.09 -16.23 32.49
C MET A 23 1.44 -16.04 32.61
N LYS A 24 2.27 -16.98 32.14
CA LYS A 24 3.75 -16.84 32.04
C LYS A 24 4.18 -16.49 30.61
N SER A 25 5.17 -15.60 30.44
CA SER A 25 5.73 -15.24 29.12
C SER A 25 6.97 -16.09 28.77
N LYS A 26 7.14 -16.44 27.48
CA LYS A 26 8.33 -17.20 27.04
C LYS A 26 8.88 -16.83 25.65
N PHE A 27 8.16 -16.02 24.86
CA PHE A 27 8.65 -15.59 23.54
C PHE A 27 8.36 -14.10 23.32
N VAL A 28 9.45 -13.33 23.16
CA VAL A 28 9.40 -11.89 22.93
C VAL A 28 9.69 -11.66 21.44
N PHE A 29 8.68 -11.27 20.67
CA PHE A 29 8.82 -11.02 19.23
C PHE A 29 8.64 -9.52 18.94
N TRP A 30 9.60 -8.92 18.22
CA TRP A 30 9.48 -7.52 17.80
C TRP A 30 8.60 -7.42 16.55
N THR A 31 7.42 -6.81 16.69
CA THR A 31 6.43 -6.76 15.61
C THR A 31 6.72 -5.70 14.56
N GLY A 32 7.63 -4.76 14.82
CA GLY A 32 8.00 -3.75 13.81
C GLY A 32 8.72 -4.33 12.60
N VAL A 33 9.06 -5.62 12.60
CA VAL A 33 9.58 -6.32 11.42
C VAL A 33 8.52 -6.45 10.33
N PHE A 34 7.22 -6.47 10.68
CA PHE A 34 6.14 -6.62 9.72
C PHE A 34 6.04 -5.44 8.72
N PRO A 35 5.98 -4.16 9.13
CA PRO A 35 5.93 -3.06 8.17
C PRO A 35 7.21 -2.97 7.33
N VAL A 36 8.36 -3.33 7.90
CA VAL A 36 9.64 -3.37 7.18
C VAL A 36 9.62 -4.44 6.09
N LEU A 37 9.23 -5.68 6.43
CA LEU A 37 9.12 -6.76 5.47
C LEU A 37 8.09 -6.47 4.38
N SER A 38 6.92 -5.91 4.76
CA SER A 38 5.92 -5.46 3.81
C SER A 38 6.52 -4.49 2.79
N ALA A 39 7.18 -3.44 3.26
CA ALA A 39 7.76 -2.42 2.38
C ALA A 39 8.89 -2.96 1.51
N MET A 40 9.81 -3.73 2.10
CA MET A 40 10.92 -4.33 1.37
C MET A 40 10.43 -5.29 0.28
N LEU A 41 9.45 -6.13 0.57
CA LEU A 41 8.90 -7.08 -0.40
C LEU A 41 8.12 -6.37 -1.51
N SER A 42 7.37 -5.31 -1.21
CA SER A 42 6.70 -4.48 -2.23
C SER A 42 7.71 -3.82 -3.18
N ILE A 43 8.77 -3.22 -2.63
CA ILE A 43 9.83 -2.59 -3.43
C ILE A 43 10.56 -3.65 -4.25
N LEU A 44 10.86 -4.80 -3.66
CA LEU A 44 11.51 -5.90 -4.36
C LEU A 44 10.61 -6.46 -5.48
N ALA A 45 9.30 -6.56 -5.28
CA ALA A 45 8.36 -6.95 -6.31
C ALA A 45 8.43 -5.99 -7.51
N ALA A 46 8.32 -4.69 -7.27
CA ALA A 46 8.38 -3.67 -8.32
C ALA A 46 9.72 -3.69 -9.08
N VAL A 47 10.85 -3.68 -8.35
CA VAL A 47 12.18 -3.64 -8.96
C VAL A 47 12.50 -4.95 -9.68
N ALA A 48 12.21 -6.11 -9.08
CA ALA A 48 12.47 -7.40 -9.72
C ALA A 48 11.59 -7.62 -10.96
N GLY A 49 10.31 -7.21 -10.89
CA GLY A 49 9.41 -7.21 -12.04
C GLY A 49 10.00 -6.40 -13.19
N TYR A 50 10.36 -5.14 -12.93
CA TYR A 50 10.93 -4.26 -13.95
C TYR A 50 12.23 -4.79 -14.55
N VAL A 51 13.18 -5.20 -13.70
CA VAL A 51 14.48 -5.72 -14.17
C VAL A 51 14.30 -6.94 -15.05
N MET A 52 13.39 -7.84 -14.70
CA MET A 52 13.12 -9.02 -15.52
C MET A 52 12.36 -8.67 -16.80
N ALA A 53 11.36 -7.79 -16.74
CA ALA A 53 10.64 -7.34 -17.93
C ALA A 53 11.59 -6.73 -18.98
N VAL A 54 12.54 -5.92 -18.53
CA VAL A 54 13.61 -5.39 -19.40
C VAL A 54 14.54 -6.50 -19.90
N TYR A 55 14.96 -7.42 -19.03
CA TYR A 55 15.85 -8.53 -19.40
C TYR A 55 15.25 -9.45 -20.47
N TYR A 56 13.95 -9.76 -20.37
CA TYR A 56 13.23 -10.57 -21.35
C TYR A 56 12.74 -9.78 -22.57
N GLY A 57 12.98 -8.46 -22.61
CA GLY A 57 12.56 -7.59 -23.71
C GLY A 57 11.05 -7.35 -23.77
N HIS A 58 10.34 -7.59 -22.66
CA HIS A 58 8.92 -7.28 -22.49
C HIS A 58 8.69 -5.79 -22.27
N GLU A 59 9.67 -5.11 -21.69
CA GLU A 59 9.70 -3.66 -21.48
C GLU A 59 10.97 -3.04 -22.07
N ASP A 60 10.86 -1.77 -22.46
CA ASP A 60 12.01 -1.00 -22.91
C ASP A 60 12.79 -0.47 -21.68
N PRO A 61 14.13 -0.29 -21.76
CA PRO A 61 14.98 0.05 -20.61
C PRO A 61 14.85 1.50 -20.09
N TYR A 62 13.78 2.21 -20.44
CA TYR A 62 13.41 3.50 -19.84
C TYR A 62 12.39 3.27 -18.71
N VAL A 63 12.08 4.33 -17.93
CA VAL A 63 11.12 4.20 -16.81
C VAL A 63 9.73 3.84 -17.34
N SER A 64 9.39 2.55 -17.29
CA SER A 64 8.06 2.01 -17.58
C SER A 64 7.24 1.87 -16.31
N PHE A 65 5.94 1.59 -16.47
CA PHE A 65 5.04 1.39 -15.34
C PHE A 65 5.42 0.14 -14.54
N ILE A 66 5.21 0.23 -13.23
CA ILE A 66 5.33 -0.91 -12.34
C ILE A 66 4.26 -1.95 -12.70
N THR A 67 3.06 -1.50 -13.09
CA THR A 67 1.93 -2.37 -13.45
C THR A 67 2.23 -3.23 -14.69
N ASP A 68 2.87 -2.63 -15.70
CA ASP A 68 3.32 -3.33 -16.90
C ASP A 68 4.37 -4.40 -16.58
N SER A 69 5.33 -4.03 -15.73
CA SER A 69 6.45 -4.87 -15.29
C SER A 69 6.03 -6.14 -14.54
N GLY A 70 4.79 -6.21 -14.07
CA GLY A 70 4.23 -7.36 -13.35
C GLY A 70 3.30 -8.24 -14.17
N SER A 71 3.19 -8.02 -15.48
CA SER A 71 2.06 -8.57 -16.26
C SER A 71 2.39 -9.80 -17.12
N LEU A 72 3.62 -9.93 -17.65
CA LEU A 72 4.01 -11.08 -18.48
C LEU A 72 4.86 -12.09 -17.70
N SER A 73 4.87 -13.35 -18.13
CA SER A 73 5.69 -14.39 -17.50
C SER A 73 7.10 -14.43 -18.10
N PRO A 74 8.14 -14.70 -17.28
CA PRO A 74 8.10 -15.21 -15.92
C PRO A 74 8.00 -14.14 -14.81
N GLU A 75 8.15 -12.87 -15.12
CA GLU A 75 8.27 -11.79 -14.13
C GLU A 75 7.01 -11.60 -13.29
N SER A 76 5.83 -11.77 -13.88
CA SER A 76 4.54 -11.71 -13.21
C SER A 76 4.40 -12.72 -12.08
N CYS A 77 5.01 -13.90 -12.21
CA CYS A 77 4.99 -14.93 -11.16
C CYS A 77 5.80 -14.50 -9.93
N ILE A 78 6.99 -13.95 -10.14
CA ILE A 78 7.86 -13.48 -9.05
C ILE A 78 7.27 -12.23 -8.40
N PHE A 79 6.79 -11.28 -9.22
CA PHE A 79 6.07 -10.10 -8.77
C PHE A 79 4.89 -10.49 -7.88
N GLY A 80 4.05 -11.44 -8.35
CA GLY A 80 2.89 -11.93 -7.61
C GLY A 80 3.26 -12.60 -6.28
N ILE A 81 4.29 -13.46 -6.24
CA ILE A 81 4.75 -14.10 -4.99
C ILE A 81 5.19 -13.04 -3.98
N LEU A 82 6.05 -12.11 -4.40
CA LEU A 82 6.59 -11.08 -3.54
C LEU A 82 5.51 -10.13 -3.03
N LEU A 83 4.61 -9.69 -3.90
CA LEU A 83 3.54 -8.75 -3.54
C LEU A 83 2.46 -9.40 -2.66
N ASN A 84 2.16 -10.70 -2.85
CA ASN A 84 1.30 -11.45 -1.93
C ASN A 84 1.94 -11.57 -0.53
N LEU A 85 3.25 -11.81 -0.43
CA LEU A 85 3.94 -11.82 0.86
C LEU A 85 3.95 -10.42 1.50
N ALA A 86 4.16 -9.37 0.70
CA ALA A 86 4.05 -7.99 1.17
C ALA A 86 2.65 -7.70 1.74
N ALA A 87 1.59 -8.11 1.03
CA ALA A 87 0.20 -7.98 1.47
C ALA A 87 -0.03 -8.67 2.82
N PHE A 88 0.50 -9.88 2.99
CA PHE A 88 0.41 -10.63 4.24
C PHE A 88 1.07 -9.88 5.41
N PHE A 89 2.29 -9.36 5.22
CA PHE A 89 2.96 -8.59 6.27
C PHE A 89 2.29 -7.23 6.53
N PHE A 90 1.69 -6.60 5.52
CA PHE A 90 0.88 -5.39 5.72
C PHE A 90 -0.39 -5.67 6.52
N PHE A 91 -1.05 -6.80 6.25
CA PHE A 91 -2.17 -7.28 7.05
C PHE A 91 -1.75 -7.48 8.52
N LEU A 92 -0.63 -8.17 8.77
CA LEU A 92 -0.11 -8.35 10.14
C LEU A 92 0.23 -7.01 10.80
N THR A 93 0.88 -6.09 10.07
CA THR A 93 1.15 -4.73 10.55
C THR A 93 -0.13 -4.06 11.01
N THR A 94 -1.16 -4.07 10.17
CA THR A 94 -2.47 -3.49 10.48
C THR A 94 -3.07 -4.13 11.74
N ILE A 95 -3.10 -5.45 11.87
CA ILE A 95 -3.69 -6.06 13.06
C ILE A 95 -2.89 -5.73 14.32
N PHE A 96 -1.59 -5.97 14.32
CA PHE A 96 -0.78 -5.88 15.53
C PHE A 96 -0.61 -4.45 16.04
N ILE A 97 -0.51 -3.47 15.14
CA ILE A 97 -0.38 -2.08 15.56
C ILE A 97 -1.66 -1.56 16.24
N HIS A 98 -2.83 -2.02 15.80
CA HIS A 98 -4.09 -1.66 16.43
C HIS A 98 -4.36 -2.44 17.71
N VAL A 99 -3.87 -3.67 17.84
CA VAL A 99 -3.90 -4.40 19.12
C VAL A 99 -3.11 -3.62 20.17
N GLN A 100 -1.88 -3.19 19.84
CA GLN A 100 -1.05 -2.39 20.74
C GLN A 100 -1.68 -1.03 21.05
N LEU A 101 -2.26 -0.37 20.03
CA LEU A 101 -2.98 0.89 20.23
C LEU A 101 -4.18 0.71 21.17
N LYS A 102 -4.96 -0.37 21.03
CA LYS A 102 -6.12 -0.64 21.89
C LYS A 102 -5.68 -0.81 23.34
N THR A 103 -4.64 -1.61 23.60
CA THR A 103 -4.08 -1.79 24.95
C THR A 103 -3.62 -0.45 25.52
N PHE A 104 -2.84 0.31 24.76
CA PHE A 104 -2.38 1.65 25.18
C PHE A 104 -3.55 2.59 25.51
N LEU A 105 -4.58 2.65 24.67
CA LEU A 105 -5.75 3.51 24.88
C LEU A 105 -6.57 3.07 26.09
N HIS A 106 -6.69 1.77 26.35
CA HIS A 106 -7.39 1.23 27.50
C HIS A 106 -6.63 1.54 28.80
N ASP A 107 -5.33 1.23 28.85
CA ASP A 107 -4.49 1.40 30.04
C ASP A 107 -4.35 2.87 30.48
N ASN A 108 -4.58 3.81 29.56
CA ASN A 108 -4.54 5.25 29.83
C ASN A 108 -5.94 5.89 29.94
N GLU A 109 -7.01 5.10 29.98
CA GLU A 109 -8.41 5.58 30.06
C GLU A 109 -8.79 6.55 28.92
N LEU A 110 -8.18 6.37 27.74
CA LEU A 110 -8.36 7.22 26.55
C LEU A 110 -9.38 6.66 25.56
N MET A 111 -9.91 5.46 25.83
CA MET A 111 -10.87 4.77 24.97
C MET A 111 -12.28 5.32 25.20
N ASN A 112 -12.89 5.87 24.15
CA ASN A 112 -14.29 6.25 24.10
C ASN A 112 -14.92 5.80 22.77
N GLU A 113 -16.24 5.96 22.63
CA GLU A 113 -16.96 5.46 21.45
C GLU A 113 -16.47 6.07 20.13
N THR A 114 -16.15 7.36 20.12
CA THR A 114 -15.60 8.02 18.93
C THR A 114 -14.24 7.43 18.53
N VAL A 115 -13.34 7.23 19.50
CA VAL A 115 -12.02 6.63 19.27
C VAL A 115 -12.16 5.20 18.77
N ARG A 116 -13.11 4.42 19.32
CA ARG A 116 -13.42 3.06 18.88
C ARG A 116 -13.86 3.03 17.42
N GLN A 117 -14.78 3.90 17.02
CA GLN A 117 -15.27 4.00 15.64
C GLN A 117 -14.15 4.39 14.66
N ILE A 118 -13.35 5.40 15.00
CA ILE A 118 -12.19 5.82 14.18
C ILE A 118 -11.21 4.66 14.01
N THR A 119 -10.91 3.94 15.10
CA THR A 119 -10.01 2.77 15.09
C THR A 119 -10.55 1.66 14.17
N ARG A 120 -11.86 1.38 14.19
CA ARG A 120 -12.48 0.40 13.28
C ARG A 120 -12.32 0.81 11.81
N VAL A 121 -12.53 2.08 11.49
CA VAL A 121 -12.33 2.60 10.12
C VAL A 121 -10.88 2.46 9.69
N MET A 122 -9.93 2.76 10.58
CA MET A 122 -8.49 2.61 10.29
C MET A 122 -8.12 1.15 10.01
N VAL A 123 -8.60 0.21 10.83
CA VAL A 123 -8.41 -1.24 10.60
C VAL A 123 -8.99 -1.63 9.24
N LEU A 124 -10.22 -1.22 8.93
CA LEU A 124 -10.85 -1.54 7.64
C LEU A 124 -10.03 -1.02 6.46
N LEU A 125 -9.50 0.20 6.51
CA LEU A 125 -8.66 0.77 5.46
C LEU A 125 -7.35 -0.01 5.28
N GLY A 126 -6.68 -0.39 6.38
CA GLY A 126 -5.47 -1.22 6.30
C GLY A 126 -5.75 -2.61 5.70
N LEU A 127 -6.88 -3.23 6.06
CA LEU A 127 -7.32 -4.51 5.51
C LEU A 127 -7.69 -4.42 4.02
N LEU A 128 -8.39 -3.35 3.62
CA LEU A 128 -8.71 -3.09 2.21
C LEU A 128 -7.43 -2.91 1.39
N SER A 129 -6.45 -2.18 1.90
CA SER A 129 -5.18 -2.01 1.20
C SER A 129 -4.44 -3.34 1.01
N ALA A 130 -4.37 -4.20 2.05
CA ALA A 130 -3.80 -5.54 1.91
C ALA A 130 -4.55 -6.38 0.86
N MET A 131 -5.88 -6.27 0.80
CA MET A 131 -6.69 -6.89 -0.26
C MET A 131 -6.34 -6.34 -1.64
N GLY A 132 -6.15 -5.02 -1.77
CA GLY A 132 -5.71 -4.39 -3.02
C GLY A 132 -4.37 -4.94 -3.50
N TYR A 133 -3.40 -5.14 -2.60
CA TYR A 133 -2.10 -5.74 -2.94
C TYR A 133 -2.27 -7.14 -3.52
N MET A 134 -3.12 -7.97 -2.89
CA MET A 134 -3.44 -9.30 -3.40
C MET A 134 -4.15 -9.24 -4.76
N MET A 135 -5.02 -8.25 -5.00
CA MET A 135 -5.65 -8.09 -6.31
C MET A 135 -4.60 -7.81 -7.40
N VAL A 136 -3.73 -6.81 -7.19
CA VAL A 136 -2.64 -6.48 -8.13
C VAL A 136 -1.72 -7.69 -8.36
N ALA A 137 -1.42 -8.45 -7.30
CA ALA A 137 -0.51 -9.60 -7.37
C ALA A 137 -1.07 -10.78 -8.18
N ASN A 138 -2.40 -10.94 -8.25
CA ASN A 138 -3.04 -12.14 -8.80
C ASN A 138 -3.84 -11.87 -10.09
N PHE A 139 -4.26 -10.64 -10.34
CA PHE A 139 -4.90 -10.23 -11.59
C PHE A 139 -3.89 -9.42 -12.38
N GLN A 140 -3.19 -10.03 -13.33
CA GLN A 140 -2.25 -9.32 -14.21
C GLN A 140 -3.01 -8.37 -15.15
N GLU A 141 -2.40 -7.24 -15.50
CA GLU A 141 -3.01 -6.22 -16.35
C GLU A 141 -3.45 -6.79 -17.70
N THR A 142 -2.62 -7.64 -18.30
CA THR A 142 -2.89 -8.29 -19.59
C THR A 142 -4.01 -9.33 -19.54
N ASN A 143 -4.37 -9.82 -18.35
CA ASN A 143 -5.38 -10.87 -18.17
C ASN A 143 -6.73 -10.28 -17.71
N ASP A 144 -6.69 -9.37 -16.73
CA ASP A 144 -7.87 -8.67 -16.20
C ASP A 144 -7.49 -7.25 -15.76
N LEU A 145 -7.46 -6.34 -16.73
CA LEU A 145 -7.14 -4.93 -16.55
C LEU A 145 -8.01 -4.26 -15.47
N TYR A 146 -9.31 -4.56 -15.44
CA TYR A 146 -10.24 -3.90 -14.51
C TYR A 146 -9.99 -4.33 -13.07
N ALA A 147 -9.79 -5.64 -12.83
CA ALA A 147 -9.47 -6.14 -11.50
C ALA A 147 -8.08 -5.67 -11.03
N HIS A 148 -7.08 -5.67 -11.90
CA HIS A 148 -5.73 -5.16 -11.61
C HIS A 148 -5.79 -3.69 -11.19
N TRP A 149 -6.44 -2.86 -12.00
CA TRP A 149 -6.51 -1.42 -11.79
C TRP A 149 -7.31 -1.07 -10.53
N MET A 150 -8.42 -1.75 -10.26
CA MET A 150 -9.13 -1.63 -8.98
C MET A 150 -8.28 -2.06 -7.80
N GLY A 151 -7.52 -3.15 -7.94
CA GLY A 151 -6.56 -3.58 -6.94
C GLY A 151 -5.58 -2.47 -6.60
N GLY A 152 -4.98 -1.84 -7.62
CA GLY A 152 -4.00 -0.76 -7.45
C GLY A 152 -4.59 0.47 -6.77
N LEU A 153 -5.80 0.89 -7.17
CA LEU A 153 -6.49 2.01 -6.54
C LEU A 153 -6.79 1.73 -5.06
N ILE A 154 -7.36 0.56 -4.75
CA ILE A 154 -7.69 0.16 -3.37
C ILE A 154 -6.40 0.06 -2.54
N ALA A 155 -5.37 -0.61 -3.08
CA ALA A 155 -4.06 -0.78 -2.45
C ALA A 155 -3.48 0.57 -2.00
N TYR A 156 -3.40 1.52 -2.93
CA TYR A 156 -2.73 2.79 -2.71
C TYR A 156 -3.58 3.77 -1.90
N VAL A 157 -4.84 4.00 -2.31
CA VAL A 157 -5.71 5.00 -1.66
C VAL A 157 -6.06 4.58 -0.24
N ALA A 158 -6.39 3.30 -0.01
CA ALA A 158 -6.71 2.85 1.34
C ALA A 158 -5.47 2.90 2.26
N ALA A 159 -4.28 2.55 1.77
CA ALA A 159 -3.03 2.71 2.53
C ALA A 159 -2.72 4.18 2.84
N LEU A 160 -2.93 5.09 1.88
CA LEU A 160 -2.67 6.51 2.07
C LEU A 160 -3.63 7.12 3.09
N CYS A 161 -4.94 6.85 2.95
CA CYS A 161 -5.96 7.27 3.93
C CYS A 161 -5.65 6.70 5.32
N TYR A 162 -5.32 5.41 5.40
CA TYR A 162 -4.89 4.76 6.64
C TYR A 162 -3.69 5.47 7.26
N SER A 163 -2.67 5.76 6.46
CA SER A 163 -1.43 6.40 6.93
C SER A 163 -1.63 7.85 7.38
N ILE A 164 -2.52 8.59 6.72
CA ILE A 164 -2.94 9.93 7.15
C ILE A 164 -3.61 9.85 8.52
N MET A 165 -4.59 8.96 8.68
CA MET A 165 -5.29 8.77 9.95
C MET A 165 -4.33 8.32 11.06
N TRP A 166 -3.43 7.37 10.78
CA TRP A 166 -2.42 6.90 11.72
C TRP A 166 -1.48 8.02 12.15
N THR A 167 -1.02 8.84 11.20
CA THR A 167 -0.14 9.98 11.47
C THR A 167 -0.83 11.04 12.33
N ILE A 168 -2.11 11.32 12.07
CA ILE A 168 -2.92 12.25 12.88
C ILE A 168 -3.14 11.68 14.29
N ALA A 169 -3.47 10.39 14.42
CA ALA A 169 -3.63 9.74 15.72
C ALA A 169 -2.34 9.83 16.56
N CYS A 170 -1.19 9.53 15.94
CA CYS A 170 0.12 9.68 16.56
C CYS A 170 0.43 11.14 16.95
N TYR A 171 0.04 12.12 16.12
CA TYR A 171 0.21 13.55 16.40
C TYR A 171 -0.58 14.02 17.61
N ILE A 172 -1.87 13.65 17.69
CA ILE A 172 -2.77 14.06 18.77
C ILE A 172 -2.30 13.49 20.11
N ARG A 173 -1.65 12.31 20.11
CA ARG A 173 -1.19 11.60 21.30
C ARG A 173 0.30 11.84 21.61
N ARG A 174 0.89 12.93 21.12
CA ARG A 174 2.24 13.36 21.52
C ARG A 174 2.30 13.68 23.02
N PRO A 175 3.46 13.52 23.67
CA PRO A 175 4.72 12.98 23.14
C PRO A 175 4.82 11.45 23.18
N CYS A 176 3.79 10.76 23.67
CA CYS A 176 3.87 9.35 24.06
C CYS A 176 4.04 8.36 22.91
N LEU A 177 3.53 8.68 21.71
CA LEU A 177 3.59 7.75 20.57
C LEU A 177 4.69 8.09 19.55
N THR A 178 4.83 9.37 19.16
CA THR A 178 5.70 9.71 18.02
C THR A 178 6.38 11.08 18.18
N PRO A 179 7.71 11.19 17.95
CA PRO A 179 8.43 12.46 18.01
C PRO A 179 8.02 13.42 16.88
N LYS A 180 8.26 14.73 17.08
CA LYS A 180 7.93 15.79 16.11
C LYS A 180 8.57 15.57 14.74
N SER A 181 9.85 15.20 14.72
CA SER A 181 10.61 14.93 13.50
C SER A 181 9.97 13.83 12.65
N LEU A 182 9.60 12.70 13.26
CA LEU A 182 8.98 11.59 12.54
C LEU A 182 7.61 11.95 11.96
N THR A 183 6.80 12.72 12.69
CA THR A 183 5.52 13.19 12.13
C THR A 183 5.70 14.17 10.97
N LEU A 184 6.69 15.07 11.03
CA LEU A 184 7.00 15.96 9.92
C LEU A 184 7.46 15.17 8.70
N PHE A 185 8.34 14.18 8.91
CA PHE A 185 8.78 13.27 7.85
C PHE A 185 7.61 12.52 7.21
N ARG A 186 6.68 11.97 8.00
CA ARG A 186 5.43 11.37 7.49
C ARG A 186 4.60 12.36 6.69
N GLY A 187 4.48 13.60 7.16
CA GLY A 187 3.78 14.67 6.44
C GLY A 187 4.36 14.93 5.05
N CYS A 188 5.69 14.99 4.93
CA CYS A 188 6.37 15.12 3.62
C CYS A 188 6.08 13.92 2.71
N LEU A 189 6.12 12.69 3.23
CA LEU A 189 5.82 11.48 2.45
C LEU A 189 4.35 11.43 2.01
N ILE A 190 3.41 11.85 2.86
CA ILE A 190 1.99 11.96 2.52
C ILE A 190 1.78 12.97 1.39
N LEU A 191 2.39 14.16 1.49
CA LEU A 191 2.30 15.17 0.45
C LEU A 191 2.90 14.69 -0.87
N LEU A 192 4.04 14.01 -0.82
CA LEU A 192 4.65 13.39 -2.00
C LEU A 192 3.74 12.31 -2.59
N SER A 193 3.15 11.45 -1.76
CA SER A 193 2.23 10.39 -2.21
C SER A 193 0.96 10.95 -2.85
N LEU A 194 0.43 12.05 -2.29
CA LEU A 194 -0.72 12.78 -2.86
C LEU A 194 -0.37 13.45 -4.18
N ALA A 195 0.80 14.09 -4.27
CA ALA A 195 1.27 14.72 -5.51
C ALA A 195 1.49 13.66 -6.60
N ALA A 196 2.16 12.55 -6.27
CA ALA A 196 2.44 11.44 -7.16
C ALA A 196 1.15 10.84 -7.76
N ILE A 197 0.18 10.44 -6.93
CA ILE A 197 -1.09 9.90 -7.44
C ILE A 197 -1.87 10.95 -8.25
N SER A 198 -1.82 12.23 -7.87
CA SER A 198 -2.49 13.30 -8.61
C SER A 198 -1.88 13.49 -9.99
N VAL A 199 -0.55 13.55 -10.09
CA VAL A 199 0.16 13.67 -11.37
C VAL A 199 -0.12 12.45 -12.24
N PHE A 200 -0.02 11.23 -11.70
CA PHE A 200 -0.36 9.99 -12.40
C PHE A 200 -1.74 10.05 -13.04
N ASN A 201 -2.78 10.40 -12.26
CA ASN A 201 -4.16 10.48 -12.78
C ASN A 201 -4.34 11.63 -13.79
N ILE A 202 -3.70 12.79 -13.58
CA ILE A 202 -3.78 13.91 -14.52
C ILE A 202 -3.14 13.51 -15.86
N THR A 203 -1.97 12.89 -15.85
CA THR A 203 -1.29 12.48 -17.08
C THR A 203 -2.01 11.36 -17.79
N PHE A 204 -2.53 10.38 -17.04
CA PHE A 204 -3.25 9.24 -17.60
C PHE A 204 -4.60 9.65 -18.22
N TYR A 205 -5.44 10.41 -17.50
CA TYR A 205 -6.79 10.75 -17.96
C TYR A 205 -6.86 12.00 -18.82
N TRP A 206 -6.05 13.01 -18.50
CA TRP A 206 -6.15 14.32 -19.11
C TRP A 206 -4.99 14.63 -20.05
N ALA A 207 -3.96 13.78 -20.12
CA ALA A 207 -2.83 13.84 -21.03
C ALA A 207 -2.37 15.29 -21.37
N PRO A 208 -2.03 16.13 -20.37
CA PRO A 208 -1.79 17.56 -20.55
C PRO A 208 -0.62 17.89 -21.49
N PHE A 209 0.31 16.95 -21.69
CA PHE A 209 1.47 17.12 -22.57
C PHE A 209 1.20 16.80 -24.04
N VAL A 210 -0.05 16.51 -24.41
CA VAL A 210 -0.47 16.40 -25.81
C VAL A 210 -0.77 17.80 -26.35
N TYR A 211 0.19 18.36 -27.08
CA TYR A 211 0.09 19.71 -27.65
C TYR A 211 -0.63 19.76 -29.00
N PHE A 212 -0.48 18.73 -29.83
CA PHE A 212 -1.13 18.67 -31.14
C PHE A 212 -2.64 18.53 -31.00
N ARG A 213 -3.39 19.33 -31.77
CA ARG A 213 -4.85 19.27 -31.88
C ARG A 213 -5.24 19.10 -33.34
N ASP A 214 -6.25 18.27 -33.60
CA ASP A 214 -6.82 18.13 -34.93
C ASP A 214 -7.59 19.41 -35.35
N SER A 215 -8.14 19.40 -36.56
CA SER A 215 -8.91 20.52 -37.11
C SER A 215 -10.16 20.89 -36.27
N ASN A 216 -10.62 20.00 -35.40
CA ASN A 216 -11.77 20.19 -34.51
C ASN A 216 -11.33 20.57 -33.07
N GLY A 217 -10.03 20.76 -32.82
CA GLY A 217 -9.49 21.05 -31.49
C GLY A 217 -9.38 19.83 -30.57
N LEU A 218 -9.63 18.61 -31.09
CA LEU A 218 -9.55 17.37 -30.34
C LEU A 218 -8.11 16.86 -30.30
N LYS A 219 -7.82 16.03 -29.29
CA LYS A 219 -6.54 15.34 -29.21
C LYS A 219 -6.48 14.23 -30.26
N PRO A 220 -5.27 13.88 -30.74
CA PRO A 220 -5.08 12.65 -31.51
C PRO A 220 -5.62 11.46 -30.72
N GLY A 221 -6.06 10.42 -31.45
CA GLY A 221 -6.58 9.20 -30.83
C GLY A 221 -5.60 8.63 -29.79
N PRO A 222 -6.11 8.03 -28.70
CA PRO A 222 -5.25 7.42 -27.70
C PRO A 222 -4.43 6.28 -28.33
N PRO A 223 -3.27 5.95 -27.75
CA PRO A 223 -2.51 4.77 -28.17
C PRO A 223 -3.40 3.53 -28.12
N LEU A 224 -3.27 2.68 -29.15
CA LEU A 224 -4.05 1.45 -29.23
C LEU A 224 -3.49 0.42 -28.25
N TYR A 225 -4.33 -0.06 -27.34
CA TYR A 225 -4.00 -1.23 -26.53
C TYR A 225 -3.95 -2.45 -27.44
N PRO A 226 -2.82 -3.19 -27.48
CA PRO A 226 -2.74 -4.40 -28.27
C PRO A 226 -3.70 -5.46 -27.72
N MET A 227 -4.22 -6.34 -28.59
CA MET A 227 -5.08 -7.44 -28.13
C MET A 227 -4.33 -8.45 -27.23
N GLN A 228 -2.99 -8.48 -27.34
CA GLN A 228 -2.08 -9.33 -26.57
C GLN A 228 -0.79 -8.55 -26.28
N GLY A 229 -0.29 -8.63 -25.05
CA GLY A 229 0.93 -7.96 -24.62
C GLY A 229 0.70 -6.57 -24.01
N LEU A 230 1.81 -5.86 -23.79
CA LEU A 230 1.84 -4.56 -23.10
C LEU A 230 1.73 -3.41 -24.11
N MET A 231 1.10 -2.31 -23.70
CA MET A 231 1.05 -1.11 -24.53
C MET A 231 2.45 -0.51 -24.62
N ARG A 232 2.95 -0.30 -25.84
CA ARG A 232 4.19 0.45 -26.08
C ARG A 232 3.90 1.72 -26.85
N VAL A 233 4.24 2.84 -26.23
CA VAL A 233 4.12 4.17 -26.83
C VAL A 233 5.49 4.59 -27.34
N SER A 234 5.63 4.73 -28.66
CA SER A 234 6.91 5.15 -29.25
C SER A 234 7.29 6.56 -28.81
N GLU A 235 8.58 6.87 -28.76
CA GLU A 235 9.09 8.21 -28.39
C GLU A 235 8.51 9.34 -29.26
N THR A 236 8.17 9.02 -30.51
CA THR A 236 7.57 9.96 -31.47
C THR A 236 6.07 10.16 -31.27
N HIS A 237 5.42 9.36 -30.43
CA HIS A 237 3.98 9.41 -30.23
C HIS A 237 3.59 10.61 -29.35
N PRO A 238 2.51 11.36 -29.67
CA PRO A 238 2.12 12.55 -28.91
C PRO A 238 1.85 12.33 -27.41
N TYR A 239 1.57 11.08 -27.02
CA TYR A 239 1.28 10.72 -25.63
C TYR A 239 2.52 10.31 -24.83
N TYR A 240 3.68 10.10 -25.46
CA TYR A 240 4.89 9.55 -24.83
C TYR A 240 5.29 10.28 -23.54
N THR A 241 5.32 11.62 -23.56
CA THR A 241 5.65 12.41 -22.37
C THR A 241 4.68 12.17 -21.21
N ASN A 242 3.39 11.93 -21.49
CA ASN A 242 2.42 11.64 -20.44
C ASN A 242 2.68 10.26 -19.83
N GLU A 243 3.03 9.26 -20.65
CA GLU A 243 3.38 7.91 -20.17
C GLU A 243 4.60 7.97 -19.25
N VAL A 244 5.68 8.63 -19.68
CA VAL A 244 6.91 8.75 -18.88
C VAL A 244 6.65 9.48 -17.55
N VAL A 245 5.90 10.58 -17.58
CA VAL A 245 5.58 11.33 -16.35
C VAL A 245 4.65 10.51 -15.45
N ALA A 246 3.70 9.76 -16.00
CA ALA A 246 2.83 8.87 -15.24
C ALA A 246 3.65 7.75 -14.58
N ALA A 247 4.50 7.06 -15.33
CA ALA A 247 5.37 5.99 -14.82
C ALA A 247 6.28 6.51 -13.68
N ILE A 248 6.98 7.64 -13.89
CA ILE A 248 7.81 8.26 -12.83
C ILE A 248 6.97 8.58 -11.59
N SER A 249 5.76 9.10 -11.78
CA SER A 249 4.85 9.44 -10.67
C SER A 249 4.39 8.20 -9.92
N GLU A 250 4.13 7.09 -10.62
CA GLU A 250 3.82 5.80 -10.01
C GLU A 250 4.98 5.32 -9.12
N TRP A 251 6.20 5.29 -9.65
CA TRP A 251 7.40 4.90 -8.89
C TRP A 251 7.61 5.76 -7.64
N LEU A 252 7.52 7.09 -7.79
CA LEU A 252 7.64 8.02 -6.67
C LEU A 252 6.55 7.80 -5.62
N GLY A 253 5.32 7.57 -6.06
CA GLY A 253 4.19 7.30 -5.17
C GLY A 253 4.39 6.00 -4.39
N VAL A 254 4.74 4.91 -5.08
CA VAL A 254 4.98 3.60 -4.46
C VAL A 254 6.11 3.71 -3.45
N PHE A 255 7.26 4.30 -3.80
CA PHE A 255 8.38 4.46 -2.87
C PHE A 255 8.04 5.35 -1.68
N ALA A 256 7.35 6.46 -1.89
CA ALA A 256 6.92 7.33 -0.79
C ALA A 256 5.97 6.61 0.17
N LEU A 257 5.01 5.84 -0.37
CA LEU A 257 4.05 5.07 0.42
C LEU A 257 4.74 3.93 1.18
N GLN A 258 5.67 3.20 0.56
CA GLN A 258 6.43 2.15 1.26
C GLN A 258 7.33 2.74 2.35
N ALA A 259 8.00 3.86 2.09
CA ALA A 259 8.76 4.58 3.11
C ALA A 259 7.87 5.01 4.28
N LEU A 260 6.64 5.45 3.99
CA LEU A 260 5.65 5.81 5.01
C LEU A 260 5.24 4.60 5.85
N ILE A 261 5.01 3.44 5.22
CA ILE A 261 4.70 2.18 5.92
C ILE A 261 5.85 1.75 6.83
N VAL A 262 7.11 1.83 6.38
CA VAL A 262 8.30 1.51 7.20
C VAL A 262 8.29 2.31 8.50
N THR A 263 7.85 3.57 8.48
CA THR A 263 7.84 4.40 9.69
C THR A 263 6.97 3.82 10.80
N PHE A 264 5.96 2.99 10.50
CA PHE A 264 5.12 2.36 11.52
C PHE A 264 5.88 1.39 12.41
N ALA A 265 7.04 0.91 11.96
CA ALA A 265 7.94 0.10 12.77
C ALA A 265 8.37 0.81 14.07
N TYR A 266 8.36 2.16 14.08
CA TYR A 266 8.72 2.95 15.24
C TYR A 266 7.75 2.77 16.41
N GLU A 267 6.44 2.72 16.14
CA GLU A 267 5.42 2.53 17.19
C GLU A 267 5.18 1.06 17.54
N MET A 268 5.67 0.14 16.71
CA MET A 268 5.47 -1.29 16.95
C MET A 268 6.46 -1.82 17.98
N GLY A 269 5.93 -2.18 19.15
CA GLY A 269 6.67 -2.74 20.27
C GLY A 269 6.98 -4.22 20.13
N ARG A 270 7.39 -4.80 21.26
CA ARG A 270 7.54 -6.25 21.44
C ARG A 270 6.25 -6.80 22.03
N ILE A 271 5.79 -7.94 21.52
CA ILE A 271 4.64 -8.65 22.09
C ILE A 271 5.14 -9.86 22.87
N ASP A 272 4.66 -9.97 24.10
CA ASP A 272 4.81 -11.16 24.93
C ASP A 272 3.64 -12.10 24.65
N ILE A 273 3.89 -13.18 23.92
CA ILE A 273 2.89 -14.23 23.75
C ILE A 273 2.87 -15.05 25.04
N ARG A 274 1.75 -14.97 25.76
CA ARG A 274 1.51 -15.76 26.97
C ARG A 274 0.54 -16.90 26.68
N TYR A 275 0.80 -18.08 27.23
CA TYR A 275 -0.06 -19.26 27.07
C TYR A 275 -0.42 -19.85 28.43
N GLN A 276 -1.63 -20.39 28.53
CA GLN A 276 -2.03 -21.23 29.66
C GLN A 276 -1.38 -22.60 29.49
N THR A 277 -0.59 -23.03 30.47
CA THR A 277 -0.25 -24.46 30.61
C THR A 277 -1.48 -25.17 31.18
N ALA A 278 -1.87 -26.27 30.52
CA ALA A 278 -2.87 -27.20 31.03
C ALA A 278 -2.50 -27.75 32.41
#